data_AF-A0A1S6XX96-F1
#
_entry.id   AF-A0A1S6XX96-F1
#
_cell.length_a   1.000
_cell.length_b   1.000
_cell.length_c   1.000
_cell.angle_alpha   90.00
_cell.angle_beta   90.00
_cell.angle_gamma   90.00
#
_symmetry.space_group_name_H-M   'P 1'
#
loop_
_entity.id
_entity.type
_entity.pdbx_description
1 polymer ?
#
loop_
_entity_poly.entity_id
_entity_poly.type
_entity_poly.pdbx_seq_one_letter_code
_entity_poly.pdbx_strand_id
1 'polypeptide(L)'
;VNVTKSSTNDLAVALSYLQDRLDKDGVDSIQISRASPTLPESCRDVISSEDRLVVTLASGLKVMCDTKTDGGGWIVIHRRFNGTVPFYNSWDEYRNGFGDYDIGEFYLGNENLFKLTSRGRYELRIDVEFNDKTHFFTYTGFRILSEEEKYELKIENFTKIPDPLMSHNDMKFTTFDSDNDLYLDGNCALAYGGAWWFNNCHWVNLNGEWGTTAYG
;
A
#
# COMPACT_ATOMS: atom_id res chain seq x y z
N VAL A 1 2.63 1.85 -3.85
CA VAL A 1 1.63 1.21 -4.76
C VAL A 1 0.71 2.21 -5.61
N ASN A 2 0.98 2.71 -6.89
CA ASN A 2 0.29 3.84 -7.66
C ASN A 2 0.20 3.73 -9.22
N VAL A 3 -0.92 3.30 -9.77
CA VAL A 3 -1.06 3.22 -11.24
C VAL A 3 -1.29 4.62 -11.87
N THR A 4 -0.73 4.93 -13.05
CA THR A 4 -1.12 6.10 -13.89
C THR A 4 -1.36 5.76 -15.37
N LYS A 5 -2.17 6.60 -16.06
CA LYS A 5 -2.30 6.69 -17.53
C LYS A 5 -2.44 8.16 -17.97
N SER A 6 -1.72 8.53 -19.02
CA SER A 6 -1.57 9.88 -19.58
C SER A 6 -2.72 10.30 -20.52
N SER A 7 -3.09 11.59 -20.49
CA SER A 7 -3.48 12.37 -21.67
C SER A 7 -3.69 13.86 -21.29
N THR A 8 -2.79 14.73 -21.73
CA THR A 8 -2.88 16.20 -21.62
C THR A 8 -3.48 16.79 -22.90
N ASN A 9 -4.73 17.29 -22.86
CA ASN A 9 -5.19 18.38 -23.74
C ASN A 9 -6.56 19.03 -23.40
N ASP A 10 -7.28 18.63 -22.33
CA ASP A 10 -8.63 19.16 -22.05
C ASP A 10 -8.71 20.28 -20.99
N LEU A 11 -7.59 20.65 -20.35
CA LEU A 11 -7.59 21.57 -19.20
C LEU A 11 -7.93 23.02 -19.56
N ALA A 12 -7.48 23.51 -20.73
CA ALA A 12 -7.69 24.91 -21.11
C ALA A 12 -9.15 25.21 -21.48
N VAL A 13 -9.85 24.24 -22.05
CA VAL A 13 -11.28 24.35 -22.40
C VAL A 13 -12.16 24.23 -21.16
N ALA A 14 -11.78 23.35 -20.22
CA ALA A 14 -12.47 23.23 -18.94
C ALA A 14 -12.34 24.50 -18.09
N LEU A 15 -11.17 25.14 -18.08
CA LEU A 15 -10.93 26.38 -17.33
C LEU A 15 -11.74 27.57 -17.85
N SER A 16 -11.84 27.76 -19.18
CA SER A 16 -12.62 28.87 -19.74
C SER A 16 -14.13 28.71 -19.51
N TYR A 17 -14.62 27.47 -19.53
CA TYR A 17 -16.02 27.15 -19.24
C TYR A 17 -16.38 27.38 -17.77
N LEU A 18 -15.46 27.10 -16.84
CA LEU A 18 -15.65 27.35 -15.41
C LEU A 18 -15.63 28.85 -15.09
N GLN A 19 -14.77 29.62 -15.75
CA GLN A 19 -14.67 31.06 -15.57
C GLN A 19 -15.97 31.78 -16.01
N ASP A 20 -16.53 31.43 -17.17
CA ASP A 20 -17.78 32.01 -17.69
C ASP A 20 -19.01 31.69 -16.81
N ARG A 21 -19.01 30.54 -16.10
CA ARG A 21 -20.08 30.19 -15.15
C ARG A 21 -19.97 30.95 -13.82
N LEU A 22 -18.76 31.18 -13.33
CA LEU A 22 -18.53 31.95 -12.10
C LEU A 22 -18.96 33.42 -12.25
N ASP A 23 -18.78 33.99 -13.45
CA ASP A 23 -19.15 35.38 -13.72
C ASP A 23 -20.67 35.58 -13.92
N LYS A 24 -21.41 34.53 -14.32
CA LYS A 24 -22.87 34.59 -14.57
C LYS A 24 -23.72 34.41 -13.33
N ASP A 25 -23.29 33.58 -12.37
CA ASP A 25 -24.21 33.13 -11.31
C ASP A 25 -24.26 34.02 -10.07
N GLY A 26 -23.34 34.99 -9.91
CA GLY A 26 -23.34 35.95 -8.78
C GLY A 26 -23.17 35.27 -7.42
N VAL A 27 -22.17 35.69 -6.65
CA VAL A 27 -21.71 35.01 -5.42
C VAL A 27 -22.78 34.88 -4.32
N ASP A 28 -23.91 35.60 -4.42
CA ASP A 28 -24.97 35.62 -3.41
C ASP A 28 -26.13 34.62 -3.61
N SER A 29 -26.13 33.79 -4.65
CA SER A 29 -27.25 32.84 -4.91
C SER A 29 -26.92 31.36 -4.75
N ILE A 30 -25.67 31.00 -4.45
CA ILE A 30 -25.28 29.61 -4.23
C ILE A 30 -25.75 29.19 -2.83
N GLN A 31 -27.00 28.72 -2.73
CA GLN A 31 -27.36 27.78 -1.68
C GLN A 31 -26.52 26.52 -1.90
N ILE A 32 -25.32 26.49 -1.31
CA ILE A 32 -24.58 25.25 -1.13
C ILE A 32 -25.44 24.44 -0.17
N SER A 33 -26.38 23.65 -0.71
CA SER A 33 -26.85 22.47 -0.01
C SER A 33 -25.57 21.75 0.38
N ARG A 34 -25.26 21.70 1.69
CA ARG A 34 -24.16 20.89 2.20
C ARG A 34 -24.49 19.45 1.79
N ALA A 35 -24.05 19.06 0.60
CA ALA A 35 -23.90 17.66 0.29
C ALA A 35 -23.00 17.14 1.41
N SER A 36 -23.51 16.18 2.18
CA SER A 36 -22.65 15.43 3.09
C SER A 36 -21.40 15.05 2.30
N PRO A 37 -20.19 15.37 2.79
CA PRO A 37 -18.99 15.11 2.01
C PRO A 37 -18.99 13.64 1.62
N THR A 38 -19.10 13.38 0.33
CA THR A 38 -19.03 12.02 -0.21
C THR A 38 -17.65 11.49 0.17
N LEU A 39 -17.61 10.35 0.85
CA LEU A 39 -16.36 9.72 1.21
C LEU A 39 -15.54 9.43 -0.07
N PRO A 40 -14.21 9.58 -0.05
CA PRO A 40 -13.38 9.29 -1.21
C PRO A 40 -13.48 7.80 -1.57
N GLU A 41 -13.57 7.48 -2.86
CA GLU A 41 -13.56 6.08 -3.32
C GLU A 41 -12.14 5.50 -3.22
N SER A 42 -11.13 6.34 -3.44
CA SER A 42 -9.72 5.98 -3.37
C SER A 42 -8.86 7.13 -2.86
N CYS A 43 -7.60 6.85 -2.52
CA CYS A 43 -6.64 7.89 -2.16
C CYS A 43 -6.38 8.91 -3.29
N ARG A 44 -6.76 8.62 -4.54
CA ARG A 44 -6.64 9.57 -5.66
C ARG A 44 -7.62 10.73 -5.55
N ASP A 45 -8.73 10.53 -4.84
CA ASP A 45 -9.75 11.56 -4.62
C ASP A 45 -9.40 12.46 -3.43
N VAL A 46 -8.32 12.14 -2.70
CA VAL A 46 -7.89 12.85 -1.49
C VAL A 46 -6.92 13.96 -1.87
N ILE A 47 -7.37 15.20 -1.72
CA ILE A 47 -6.55 16.39 -1.93
C ILE A 47 -6.21 16.99 -0.57
N SER A 48 -4.92 17.05 -0.23
CA SER A 48 -4.42 17.58 1.05
C SER A 48 -3.11 18.34 0.88
N SER A 49 -2.87 19.31 1.78
CA SER A 49 -1.56 19.97 1.94
C SER A 49 -0.55 19.04 2.59
N GLU A 50 -0.99 18.17 3.48
CA GLU A 50 -0.17 17.19 4.20
C GLU A 50 0.44 16.16 3.24
N ASP A 51 1.57 15.56 3.63
CA ASP A 51 2.21 14.48 2.86
C ASP A 51 1.42 13.17 2.96
N ARG A 52 0.88 12.90 4.14
CA ARG A 52 0.10 11.70 4.44
C ARG A 52 -1.11 12.06 5.28
N LEU A 53 -2.26 11.53 4.90
CA LEU A 53 -3.53 11.78 5.60
C LEU A 53 -4.27 10.46 5.82
N VAL A 54 -4.81 10.28 7.02
CA VAL A 54 -5.66 9.13 7.35
C VAL A 54 -7.10 9.46 7.01
N VAL A 55 -7.75 8.64 6.19
CA VAL A 55 -9.14 8.81 5.74
C VAL A 55 -9.91 7.51 5.83
N THR A 56 -11.24 7.59 5.81
CA THR A 56 -12.12 6.45 5.59
C THR A 56 -12.64 6.50 4.17
N LEU A 57 -12.38 5.44 3.40
CA LEU A 57 -12.88 5.32 2.03
C LEU A 57 -14.39 5.02 2.02
N ALA A 58 -15.04 5.21 0.87
CA ALA A 58 -16.46 4.85 0.68
C ALA A 58 -16.74 3.36 0.97
N SER A 59 -15.73 2.50 0.85
CA SER A 59 -15.78 1.09 1.26
C SER A 59 -15.89 0.87 2.78
N GLY A 60 -15.72 1.91 3.59
CA GLY A 60 -15.61 1.85 5.05
C GLY A 60 -14.19 1.54 5.55
N LEU A 61 -13.23 1.25 4.67
CA LEU A 61 -11.86 0.97 5.06
C LEU A 61 -11.13 2.26 5.47
N LYS A 62 -10.58 2.27 6.68
CA LYS A 62 -9.65 3.31 7.14
C LYS A 62 -8.28 3.05 6.51
N VAL A 63 -7.68 4.06 5.90
CA VAL A 63 -6.38 3.96 5.22
C VAL A 63 -5.54 5.22 5.46
N MET A 64 -4.22 5.09 5.35
CA MET A 64 -3.32 6.23 5.20
C MET A 64 -3.05 6.45 3.71
N CYS A 65 -3.39 7.64 3.21
CA CYS A 65 -3.10 8.07 1.86
C CYS A 65 -1.80 8.86 1.81
N ASP A 66 -0.91 8.55 0.86
CA ASP A 66 0.18 9.45 0.46
C ASP A 66 -0.31 10.34 -0.68
N THR A 67 -0.32 11.64 -0.43
CA THR A 67 -0.92 12.66 -1.30
C THR A 67 0.12 13.41 -2.14
N LYS A 68 1.41 13.06 -2.06
CA LYS A 68 2.49 13.84 -2.68
C LYS A 68 3.42 13.03 -3.56
N THR A 69 3.84 11.85 -3.10
CA THR A 69 4.81 11.02 -3.79
C THR A 69 4.29 10.74 -5.20
N ASP A 70 5.07 10.98 -6.26
CA ASP A 70 4.68 10.67 -7.65
C ASP A 70 3.27 11.14 -8.07
N GLY A 71 2.86 12.33 -7.62
CA GLY A 71 1.53 12.88 -7.89
C GLY A 71 0.42 12.46 -6.92
N GLY A 72 0.74 11.69 -5.88
CA GLY A 72 -0.18 11.26 -4.83
C GLY A 72 -1.11 10.14 -5.25
N GLY A 73 -2.08 9.82 -4.38
CA GLY A 73 -3.07 8.78 -4.64
C GLY A 73 -2.69 7.38 -4.14
N TRP A 74 -1.60 7.26 -3.37
CA TRP A 74 -1.14 5.96 -2.87
C TRP A 74 -1.91 5.57 -1.62
N ILE A 75 -2.32 4.30 -1.53
CA ILE A 75 -2.69 3.68 -0.26
C ILE A 75 -1.39 3.14 0.37
N VAL A 76 -1.06 3.61 1.58
CA VAL A 76 0.06 3.05 2.36
C VAL A 76 -0.44 1.79 3.04
N ILE A 77 0.16 0.65 2.69
CA ILE A 77 -0.25 -0.68 3.16
C ILE A 77 0.63 -1.26 4.26
N HIS A 78 1.86 -0.76 4.35
CA HIS A 78 2.90 -1.20 5.27
C HIS A 78 3.82 -0.01 5.49
N ARG A 79 4.17 0.28 6.75
CA ARG A 79 5.10 1.37 7.09
C ARG A 79 5.95 0.98 8.29
N ARG A 80 7.26 1.17 8.14
CA ARG A 80 8.29 0.97 9.16
C ARG A 80 9.26 2.14 9.12
N PHE A 81 9.64 2.67 10.27
CA PHE A 81 10.60 3.79 10.36
C PHE A 81 11.32 3.90 11.72
N ASN A 82 10.85 3.24 12.78
CA ASN A 82 11.45 3.36 14.11
C ASN A 82 11.44 2.06 14.94
N GLY A 83 10.74 1.00 14.51
CA GLY A 83 10.70 -0.29 15.20
C GLY A 83 9.87 -0.30 16.48
N THR A 84 8.96 0.67 16.66
CA THR A 84 8.09 0.73 17.86
C THR A 84 6.98 -0.31 17.83
N VAL A 85 6.57 -0.75 16.65
CA VAL A 85 5.57 -1.81 16.49
C VAL A 85 6.29 -3.13 16.21
N PRO A 86 6.02 -4.22 16.96
CA PRO A 86 6.54 -5.53 16.65
C PRO A 86 5.88 -6.07 15.37
N PHE A 87 6.68 -6.64 14.47
CA PHE A 87 6.20 -7.29 13.24
C PHE A 87 6.34 -8.82 13.30
N TYR A 88 6.84 -9.37 14.40
CA TYR A 88 6.79 -10.81 14.63
C TYR A 88 5.44 -11.20 15.24
N ASN A 89 4.43 -11.27 14.37
CA ASN A 89 3.03 -11.45 14.74
C ASN A 89 2.41 -12.71 14.10
N SER A 90 1.27 -13.12 14.65
CA SER A 90 0.51 -14.31 14.25
C SER A 90 -0.18 -14.17 12.88
N TRP A 91 -0.66 -15.29 12.33
CA TRP A 91 -1.51 -15.31 11.15
C TRP A 91 -2.71 -14.37 11.29
N ASP A 92 -3.41 -14.44 12.43
CA ASP A 92 -4.62 -13.64 12.68
C ASP A 92 -4.33 -12.14 12.74
N GLU A 93 -3.19 -11.73 13.30
CA GLU A 93 -2.77 -10.33 13.31
C GLU A 93 -2.40 -9.85 11.90
N TYR A 94 -1.67 -10.65 11.12
CA TYR A 94 -1.36 -10.31 9.74
C TYR A 94 -2.58 -10.31 8.83
N ARG A 95 -3.55 -11.18 9.10
CA ARG A 95 -4.85 -11.20 8.42
C ARG A 95 -5.62 -9.91 8.64
N ASN A 96 -5.74 -9.49 9.91
CA ASN A 96 -6.59 -8.37 10.30
C ASN A 96 -5.89 -7.00 10.20
N GLY A 97 -4.56 -6.97 10.27
CA GLY A 97 -3.76 -5.75 10.37
C GLY A 97 -3.46 -5.37 11.83
N PHE A 98 -2.39 -4.61 12.01
CA PHE A 98 -1.89 -4.20 13.33
C PHE A 98 -1.07 -2.90 13.22
N GLY A 99 -0.70 -2.35 14.38
CA GLY A 99 -0.08 -1.04 14.51
C GLY A 99 -1.11 0.10 14.50
N ASP A 100 -0.63 1.33 14.38
CA ASP A 100 -1.48 2.52 14.40
C ASP A 100 -0.95 3.58 13.44
N TYR A 101 -1.86 4.24 12.73
CA TYR A 101 -1.52 5.37 11.86
C TYR A 101 -0.95 6.56 12.65
N ASP A 102 -1.37 6.76 13.90
CA ASP A 102 -0.98 7.89 14.73
C ASP A 102 0.47 7.75 15.24
N ILE A 103 0.93 6.53 15.50
CA ILE A 103 2.34 6.23 15.83
C ILE A 103 3.19 6.01 14.56
N GLY A 104 2.54 5.77 13.43
CA GLY A 104 3.11 5.78 12.09
C GLY A 104 3.63 4.44 11.57
N GLU A 105 3.78 3.42 12.41
CA GLU A 105 4.10 2.04 11.97
C GLU A 105 2.85 1.16 12.01
N PHE A 106 2.59 0.46 10.92
CA PHE A 106 1.42 -0.42 10.80
C PHE A 106 1.55 -1.38 9.62
N TYR A 107 0.70 -2.41 9.65
CA TYR A 107 0.39 -3.28 8.54
C TYR A 107 -1.13 -3.27 8.30
N LEU A 108 -1.57 -3.00 7.08
CA LEU A 108 -3.00 -2.83 6.76
C LEU A 108 -3.83 -4.10 6.96
N GLY A 109 -3.19 -5.27 6.86
CA GLY A 109 -3.83 -6.58 6.97
C GLY A 109 -4.09 -7.23 5.62
N ASN A 110 -3.76 -8.52 5.53
CA ASN A 110 -3.89 -9.31 4.30
C ASN A 110 -5.33 -9.35 3.80
N GLU A 111 -6.31 -9.43 4.69
CA GLU A 111 -7.71 -9.46 4.25
C GLU A 111 -8.15 -8.14 3.60
N ASN A 112 -7.63 -7.01 4.09
CA ASN A 112 -7.87 -5.70 3.49
C ASN A 112 -7.15 -5.57 2.14
N LEU A 113 -5.92 -6.08 2.03
CA LEU A 113 -5.16 -6.10 0.79
C LEU A 113 -5.82 -6.96 -0.29
N PHE A 114 -6.32 -8.14 0.07
CA PHE A 114 -7.07 -9.00 -0.83
C PHE A 114 -8.35 -8.29 -1.33
N LYS A 115 -9.14 -7.70 -0.42
CA LYS A 115 -10.35 -6.95 -0.78
C LYS A 115 -10.08 -5.77 -1.71
N LEU A 116 -8.96 -5.06 -1.51
CA LEU A 116 -8.54 -3.97 -2.39
C LEU A 116 -8.14 -4.51 -3.77
N THR A 117 -7.20 -5.44 -3.80
CA THR A 117 -6.54 -5.88 -5.04
C THR A 117 -7.35 -6.86 -5.88
N SER A 118 -8.40 -7.46 -5.33
CA SER A 118 -9.36 -8.31 -6.08
C SER A 118 -10.34 -7.52 -6.95
N ARG A 119 -10.52 -6.21 -6.69
CA ARG A 119 -11.54 -5.38 -7.36
C ARG A 119 -11.00 -4.55 -8.53
N GLY A 120 -9.68 -4.54 -8.74
CA GLY A 120 -9.07 -3.71 -9.76
C GLY A 120 -7.57 -3.96 -9.90
N ARG A 121 -6.95 -3.27 -10.84
CA ARG A 121 -5.49 -3.32 -11.01
C ARG A 121 -4.82 -2.28 -10.13
N TYR A 122 -3.91 -2.76 -9.30
CA TYR A 122 -3.01 -1.96 -8.48
C TYR A 122 -1.59 -2.24 -8.93
N GLU A 123 -0.70 -1.27 -8.81
CA GLU A 123 0.74 -1.48 -8.94
C GLU A 123 1.35 -1.39 -7.55
N LEU A 124 2.46 -2.05 -7.25
CA LEU A 124 3.19 -1.92 -6.00
C LEU A 124 4.32 -0.90 -6.14
N ARG A 125 4.59 -0.15 -5.07
CA ARG A 125 5.81 0.65 -4.89
C ARG A 125 6.31 0.42 -3.50
N ILE A 126 7.62 0.24 -3.39
CA ILE A 126 8.34 0.05 -2.15
C ILE A 126 9.38 1.17 -2.09
N ASP A 127 9.31 1.97 -1.03
CA ASP A 127 10.30 2.99 -0.71
C ASP A 127 11.15 2.48 0.46
N VAL A 128 12.46 2.50 0.29
CA VAL A 128 13.44 2.04 1.30
C VAL A 128 14.43 3.17 1.53
N GLU A 129 14.71 3.47 2.79
CA GLU A 129 15.75 4.41 3.18
C GLU A 129 16.90 3.68 3.84
N PHE A 130 18.12 3.88 3.33
CA PHE A 130 19.33 3.29 3.89
C PHE A 130 20.49 4.27 3.75
N ASN A 131 21.22 4.52 4.84
CA ASN A 131 22.31 5.51 4.90
C ASN A 131 21.89 6.88 4.32
N ASP A 132 20.75 7.41 4.77
CA ASP A 132 20.15 8.67 4.34
C ASP A 132 19.87 8.76 2.82
N LYS A 133 19.81 7.61 2.13
CA LYS A 133 19.46 7.52 0.71
C LYS A 133 18.16 6.78 0.53
N THR A 134 17.26 7.39 -0.21
CA THR A 134 15.98 6.78 -0.58
C THR A 134 16.12 6.03 -1.92
N HIS A 135 15.67 4.79 -1.91
CA HIS A 135 15.54 3.93 -3.08
C HIS A 135 14.09 3.53 -3.26
N PHE A 136 13.66 3.31 -4.50
CA PHE A 136 12.31 2.83 -4.77
C PHE A 136 12.23 1.82 -5.91
N PHE A 137 11.28 0.91 -5.75
CA PHE A 137 10.99 -0.22 -6.63
C PHE A 137 9.51 -0.19 -6.98
N THR A 138 9.16 -0.46 -8.24
CA THR A 138 7.77 -0.38 -8.74
C THR A 138 7.42 -1.61 -9.57
N TYR A 139 6.23 -2.17 -9.34
CA TYR A 139 5.68 -3.33 -10.06
C TYR A 139 4.31 -2.97 -10.60
N THR A 140 4.12 -2.97 -11.92
CA THR A 140 2.87 -2.48 -12.56
C THR A 140 1.62 -3.27 -12.20
N GLY A 141 1.77 -4.52 -11.74
CA GLY A 141 0.70 -5.35 -11.22
C GLY A 141 1.04 -5.83 -9.82
N PHE A 142 0.06 -5.73 -8.93
CA PHE A 142 0.12 -6.22 -7.56
C PHE A 142 -1.26 -6.69 -7.14
N ARG A 143 -1.33 -7.95 -6.73
CA ARG A 143 -2.47 -8.52 -6.02
C ARG A 143 -2.00 -9.61 -5.09
N ILE A 144 -2.82 -9.89 -4.10
CA ILE A 144 -2.69 -11.10 -3.30
C ILE A 144 -3.96 -11.92 -3.45
N LEU A 145 -3.83 -13.24 -3.27
CA LEU A 145 -4.97 -14.14 -3.39
C LEU A 145 -5.79 -14.20 -2.09
N SER A 146 -6.83 -15.01 -2.09
CA SER A 146 -7.71 -15.17 -0.92
C SER A 146 -6.99 -15.84 0.26
N GLU A 147 -7.62 -15.83 1.44
CA GLU A 147 -7.12 -16.56 2.61
C GLU A 147 -7.03 -18.08 2.38
N GLU A 148 -7.96 -18.65 1.60
CA GLU A 148 -7.94 -20.07 1.19
C GLU A 148 -6.70 -20.39 0.36
N GLU A 149 -6.27 -19.44 -0.46
CA GLU A 149 -5.04 -19.47 -1.26
C GLU A 149 -3.82 -18.91 -0.50
N LYS A 150 -3.95 -18.74 0.83
CA LYS A 150 -2.87 -18.30 1.73
C LYS A 150 -2.25 -16.96 1.35
N TYR A 151 -3.09 -16.04 0.86
CA TYR A 151 -2.68 -14.69 0.48
C TYR A 151 -1.50 -14.67 -0.49
N GLU A 152 -1.42 -15.65 -1.40
CA GLU A 152 -0.32 -15.80 -2.36
C GLU A 152 -0.04 -14.51 -3.15
N LEU A 153 1.24 -14.14 -3.27
CA LEU A 153 1.67 -12.90 -3.93
C LEU A 153 1.66 -13.05 -5.45
N LYS A 154 1.12 -12.04 -6.13
CA LYS A 154 1.21 -11.91 -7.59
C LYS A 154 1.69 -10.52 -7.96
N ILE A 155 2.85 -10.45 -8.60
CA ILE A 155 3.47 -9.20 -9.07
C ILE A 155 3.80 -9.27 -10.56
N GLU A 156 3.69 -8.14 -11.25
CA GLU A 156 3.90 -8.05 -12.71
C GLU A 156 4.80 -6.88 -13.13
N ASN A 157 5.57 -7.11 -14.19
CA ASN A 157 6.43 -6.17 -14.91
C ASN A 157 7.28 -5.26 -13.99
N PHE A 158 8.36 -5.83 -13.48
CA PHE A 158 9.46 -5.09 -12.90
C PHE A 158 10.48 -4.70 -13.97
N THR A 159 11.03 -3.48 -13.89
CA THR A 159 11.89 -2.92 -14.95
C THR A 159 13.34 -2.71 -14.54
N LYS A 160 13.64 -2.64 -13.25
CA LYS A 160 15.02 -2.46 -12.73
C LYS A 160 15.64 -3.85 -12.47
N ILE A 161 16.95 -3.99 -12.31
CA ILE A 161 17.60 -5.26 -11.94
C ILE A 161 18.71 -4.90 -10.94
N PRO A 162 18.93 -5.68 -9.86
CA PRO A 162 18.20 -6.90 -9.47
C PRO A 162 16.77 -6.63 -8.98
N ASP A 163 15.87 -7.59 -9.18
CA ASP A 163 14.49 -7.55 -8.69
C ASP A 163 14.40 -8.13 -7.26
N PRO A 164 14.11 -7.29 -6.25
CA PRO A 164 14.09 -7.73 -4.86
C PRO A 164 12.95 -8.71 -4.53
N LEU A 165 11.83 -8.69 -5.27
CA LEU A 165 10.66 -9.53 -4.99
C LEU A 165 10.48 -10.70 -5.97
N MET A 166 11.33 -10.85 -6.99
CA MET A 166 11.17 -11.92 -7.98
C MET A 166 11.11 -13.31 -7.36
N SER A 167 11.92 -13.59 -6.34
CA SER A 167 11.92 -14.88 -5.62
C SER A 167 10.70 -15.10 -4.72
N HIS A 168 9.94 -14.03 -4.47
CA HIS A 168 8.75 -14.00 -3.63
C HIS A 168 7.45 -14.05 -4.44
N ASN A 169 7.51 -13.83 -5.76
CA ASN A 169 6.34 -13.97 -6.62
C ASN A 169 5.82 -15.41 -6.59
N ASP A 170 4.50 -15.58 -6.60
CA ASP A 170 3.80 -16.86 -6.49
C ASP A 170 4.02 -17.61 -5.16
N MET A 171 4.66 -16.99 -4.16
CA MET A 171 4.82 -17.58 -2.82
C MET A 171 3.62 -17.25 -1.94
N LYS A 172 3.30 -18.18 -1.02
CA LYS A 172 2.24 -18.03 -0.02
C LYS A 172 2.77 -17.27 1.19
N PHE A 173 1.85 -16.61 1.91
CA PHE A 173 2.21 -15.90 3.11
C PHE A 173 2.49 -16.89 4.25
N THR A 174 3.52 -16.63 5.06
CA THR A 174 3.94 -17.50 6.16
C THR A 174 4.19 -16.67 7.43
N THR A 175 3.63 -17.14 8.54
CA THR A 175 3.84 -16.63 9.91
C THR A 175 4.41 -17.76 10.79
N PHE A 176 4.84 -17.42 12.01
CA PHE A 176 5.40 -18.42 12.92
C PHE A 176 4.42 -19.54 13.29
N ASP A 177 3.12 -19.29 13.20
CA ASP A 177 2.01 -20.20 13.54
C ASP A 177 1.24 -20.72 12.31
N SER A 178 1.65 -20.36 11.09
CA SER A 178 1.05 -20.82 9.85
C SER A 178 2.12 -20.89 8.76
N ASP A 179 2.70 -22.08 8.63
CA ASP A 179 3.77 -22.38 7.70
C ASP A 179 3.22 -22.76 6.32
N ASN A 180 3.51 -21.91 5.32
CA ASN A 180 3.14 -22.12 3.93
C ASN A 180 4.33 -21.89 2.98
N ASP A 181 5.56 -21.87 3.50
CA ASP A 181 6.76 -21.62 2.70
C ASP A 181 7.26 -22.91 2.02
N LEU A 182 8.38 -22.81 1.30
CA LEU A 182 8.96 -23.94 0.56
C LEU A 182 10.15 -24.58 1.29
N TYR A 183 10.43 -24.16 2.53
CA TYR A 183 11.50 -24.74 3.33
C TYR A 183 11.03 -26.02 4.01
N LEU A 184 11.56 -27.17 3.57
CA LEU A 184 11.06 -28.47 4.02
C LEU A 184 11.49 -28.83 5.45
N ASP A 185 12.56 -28.22 5.95
CA ASP A 185 13.21 -28.61 7.22
C ASP A 185 12.85 -27.68 8.39
N GLY A 186 11.93 -26.73 8.19
CA GLY A 186 11.51 -25.79 9.22
C GLY A 186 10.63 -24.67 8.68
N ASN A 187 10.35 -23.68 9.52
CA ASN A 187 9.51 -22.53 9.18
C ASN A 187 10.39 -21.27 9.05
N CYS A 188 10.37 -20.61 7.89
CA CYS A 188 11.16 -19.41 7.64
C CYS A 188 10.80 -18.25 8.58
N ALA A 189 9.52 -18.08 8.93
CA ALA A 189 9.10 -17.07 9.88
C ALA A 189 9.67 -17.32 11.29
N LEU A 190 9.80 -18.59 11.71
CA LEU A 190 10.47 -18.93 12.98
C LEU A 190 11.97 -18.67 12.92
N ALA A 191 12.62 -18.99 11.79
CA ALA A 191 14.07 -18.90 11.66
C ALA A 191 14.59 -17.47 11.47
N TYR A 192 13.84 -16.62 10.78
CA TYR A 192 14.27 -15.27 10.37
C TYR A 192 13.46 -14.14 10.99
N GLY A 193 12.40 -14.47 11.74
CA GLY A 193 11.50 -13.49 12.33
C GLY A 193 10.66 -12.72 11.31
N GLY A 194 9.59 -12.10 11.81
CA GLY A 194 8.57 -11.47 11.00
C GLY A 194 7.62 -12.46 10.33
N ALA A 195 7.00 -12.02 9.24
CA ALA A 195 6.13 -12.82 8.38
C ALA A 195 6.21 -12.30 6.95
N TRP A 196 6.21 -13.19 5.96
CA TRP A 196 6.40 -12.76 4.58
C TRP A 196 5.88 -13.79 3.59
N TRP A 197 5.89 -13.44 2.31
CA TRP A 197 5.80 -14.39 1.21
C TRP A 197 7.13 -15.16 1.08
N PHE A 198 7.47 -15.94 2.10
CA PHE A 198 8.72 -16.68 2.16
C PHE A 198 8.76 -17.76 1.06
N ASN A 199 9.94 -17.91 0.46
CA ASN A 199 10.27 -19.01 -0.42
C ASN A 199 11.07 -20.03 0.40
N ASN A 200 12.40 -20.06 0.26
CA ASN A 200 13.31 -20.86 1.08
C ASN A 200 14.64 -20.12 1.31
N CYS A 201 14.71 -19.10 2.17
CA CYS A 201 13.61 -18.46 2.88
C CYS A 201 13.24 -17.10 2.26
N HIS A 202 14.20 -16.18 2.10
CA HIS A 202 13.94 -14.89 1.48
C HIS A 202 15.17 -14.25 0.86
N TRP A 203 14.94 -13.35 -0.08
CA TRP A 203 15.90 -12.32 -0.49
C TRP A 203 15.63 -10.98 0.18
N VAL A 204 14.38 -10.72 0.55
CA VAL A 204 13.94 -9.51 1.25
C VAL A 204 12.96 -9.88 2.36
N ASN A 205 13.10 -9.26 3.53
CA ASN A 205 12.18 -9.40 4.65
C ASN A 205 11.82 -8.02 5.25
N LEU A 206 10.90 -7.28 4.62
CA LEU A 206 10.48 -5.95 5.09
C LEU A 206 9.74 -5.98 6.43
N ASN A 207 9.23 -7.16 6.80
CA ASN A 207 8.53 -7.43 8.04
C ASN A 207 9.46 -8.00 9.14
N GLY A 208 10.76 -8.07 8.88
CA GLY A 208 11.73 -8.54 9.85
C GLY A 208 11.86 -7.62 11.07
N GLU A 209 12.71 -8.05 12.00
CA GLU A 209 13.10 -7.25 13.15
C GLU A 209 13.74 -5.93 12.70
N TRP A 210 13.28 -4.81 13.27
CA TRP A 210 13.73 -3.49 12.83
C TRP A 210 15.22 -3.26 13.15
N GLY A 211 15.97 -2.75 12.18
CA GLY A 211 17.38 -2.39 12.37
C GLY A 211 18.33 -3.57 12.55
N THR A 212 17.86 -4.82 12.41
CA THR A 212 18.73 -5.99 12.44
C THR A 212 19.55 -6.09 11.16
N THR A 213 20.81 -6.51 11.28
CA THR A 213 21.65 -6.92 10.15
C THR A 213 21.82 -8.44 10.08
N ALA A 214 21.13 -9.18 10.96
CA ALA A 214 21.32 -10.62 11.12
C ALA A 214 20.75 -11.44 9.96
N TYR A 215 19.75 -10.88 9.26
CA TYR A 215 18.93 -11.60 8.29
C TYR A 215 18.89 -10.93 6.91
N GLY A 216 19.92 -10.13 6.57
CA GLY A 216 20.07 -9.51 5.24
C GLY A 216 19.47 -8.12 5.12
#